data_AF-A0A7J9BC37-F1
#
_entry.id   AF-A0A7J9BC37-F1
#
_cell.length_a   1.000
_cell.length_b   1.000
_cell.length_c   1.000
_cell.angle_alpha   90.00
_cell.angle_beta   90.00
_cell.angle_gamma   90.00
#
_symmetry.space_group_name_H-M   'P 1'
#
loop_
_entity.id
_entity.type
_entity.pdbx_description
1 polymer ?
#
loop_
_entity_poly.entity_id
_entity_poly.type
_entity_poly.pdbx_seq_one_letter_code
_entity_poly.pdbx_strand_id
1 'polypeptide(L)' 'MDFRYGGESEVKLQITYIDEKTRLGKGSKGSLFVFRMRHGGSTN' A
#
# COMPACT_ATOMS: atom_id res chain seq x y z
N MET A 1 0.14 -3.58 17.15
CA MET A 1 1.23 -3.13 16.27
C MET A 1 0.62 -2.17 15.28
N ASP A 2 0.61 -0.88 15.63
CA ASP A 2 -0.03 0.15 14.82
C ASP A 2 0.92 0.60 13.73
N PHE A 3 0.54 0.37 12.47
CA PHE A 3 1.28 0.85 11.31
C PHE A 3 1.19 2.38 11.27
N ARG A 4 2.19 3.06 11.82
CA ARG A 4 2.36 4.50 11.62
C ARG A 4 2.91 4.70 10.21
N TYR A 5 2.08 5.23 9.32
CA TYR A 5 2.53 5.68 8.02
C TYR A 5 3.56 6.79 8.26
N GLY A 6 4.81 6.55 7.84
CA GLY A 6 5.89 7.55 7.92
C GLY A 6 5.46 8.82 7.20
N GLY A 7 5.89 9.98 7.72
CA GLY A 7 5.58 11.30 7.13
C GLY A 7 5.97 11.41 5.65
N GLU A 8 5.63 12.54 5.02
CA GLU A 8 5.97 12.78 3.60
C GLU A 8 7.45 12.43 3.33
N SER A 9 7.66 11.38 2.56
CA SER A 9 8.97 10.87 2.20
C SER A 9 9.06 10.88 0.68
N GLU A 10 10.16 11.38 0.12
CA GLU A 10 10.46 11.34 -1.33
C GLU A 10 10.73 9.89 -1.84
N VAL A 11 10.09 8.89 -1.22
CA VAL A 11 10.20 7.50 -1.62
C VAL A 11 9.42 7.32 -2.91
N LYS A 12 10.14 6.96 -3.98
CA LYS A 12 9.53 6.49 -5.22
C LYS A 12 8.99 5.09 -5.01
N LEU A 13 7.72 4.86 -5.34
CA LEU A 13 7.05 3.57 -5.19
C LEU A 13 6.88 2.88 -6.55
N GLN A 14 7.39 1.66 -6.67
CA GLN A 14 7.04 0.76 -7.77
C GLN A 14 5.88 -0.14 -7.32
N ILE A 15 4.78 -0.13 -8.07
CA ILE A 15 3.58 -0.91 -7.76
C ILE A 15 3.51 -2.15 -8.65
N THR A 16 3.29 -3.31 -8.03
CA THR A 16 3.02 -4.58 -8.71
C THR A 16 1.68 -5.14 -8.25
N TYR A 17 0.87 -5.56 -9.21
CA TYR A 17 -0.41 -6.22 -8.97
C TYR A 17 -0.13 -7.71 -8.83
N ILE A 18 -0.48 -8.29 -7.67
CA ILE A 18 -0.28 -9.72 -7.42
C ILE A 18 -1.60 -10.49 -7.40
N ASP A 19 -2.70 -9.77 -7.23
CA ASP A 19 -4.07 -10.28 -7.26
C ASP A 19 -5.03 -9.10 -7.52
N GLU A 20 -6.31 -9.39 -7.74
CA GLU A 20 -7.37 -8.39 -7.99
C GLU A 20 -7.51 -7.39 -6.83
N LYS A 21 -7.31 -7.87 -5.59
CA LYS A 21 -7.56 -7.09 -4.38
C LYS A 21 -6.28 -6.64 -3.69
N THR A 22 -5.11 -7.12 -4.12
CA THR A 22 -3.84 -6.92 -3.43
C THR A 22 -2.76 -6.38 -4.36
N ARG A 23 -2.10 -5.30 -3.92
CA ARG A 23 -0.97 -4.68 -4.62
C ARG A 23 0.22 -4.57 -3.67
N LEU A 24 1.41 -4.83 -4.19
CA LEU A 24 2.66 -4.63 -3.48
C LEU A 24 3.34 -3.37 -3.98
N GLY A 25 3.84 -2.55 -3.06
CA GLY A 25 4.66 -1.39 -3.37
C GLY A 25 6.08 -1.60 -2.85
N LYS A 26 7.08 -1.54 -3.73
CA LYS A 26 8.49 -1.46 -3.30
C LYS A 26 8.94 -0.01 -3.29
N GLY A 27 9.38 0.47 -2.15
CA GLY A 27 10.01 1.78 -2.02
C GLY A 27 11.44 1.77 -2.51
N SER A 28 11.89 2.89 -3.10
CA SER A 28 13.27 3.10 -3.54
C SER A 28 14.31 2.91 -2.43
N LYS A 29 13.90 3.04 -1.16
CA LYS A 29 14.75 2.83 0.03
C LYS A 29 14.62 1.44 0.65
N GLY A 30 14.05 0.47 -0.06
CA GLY A 30 13.98 -0.94 0.36
C GLY A 30 12.77 -1.32 1.23
N SER A 31 11.85 -0.39 1.48
CA SER A 31 10.59 -0.69 2.17
C SER A 31 9.62 -1.47 1.27
N LEU A 32 8.78 -2.31 1.88
CA LEU A 32 7.69 -3.03 1.22
C LEU A 32 6.35 -2.62 1.81
N PHE A 33 5.40 -2.25 0.95
CA PHE A 33 4.05 -1.82 1.28
C PHE A 33 3.04 -2.80 0.72
N VAL A 34 1.96 -3.04 1.47
CA VAL A 34 0.85 -3.89 1.04
C VAL A 34 -0.42 -3.05 0.99
N PHE A 35 -0.99 -2.91 -0.21
CA PHE A 35 -2.26 -2.22 -0.42
C PHE A 35 -3.35 -3.25 -0.65
N ARG A 36 -4.42 -3.18 0.13
CA ARG A 36 -5.62 -4.01 -0.05
C ARG A 36 -6.81 -3.14 -0.40
N MET A 37 -7.48 -3.47 -1.49
CA MET A 37 -8.74 -2.83 -1.85
C MET A 37 -9.84 -3.41 -0.94
N ARG A 38 -10.49 -2.56 -0.14
CA ARG A 38 -11.72 -2.95 0.56
C ARG A 38 -12.86 -2.74 -0.44
N HIS A 39 -13.55 -3.80 -0.83
CA HIS A 39 -14.83 -3.65 -1.52
C HIS A 39 -15.74 -2.80 -0.63
N GLY A 40 -16.40 -1.81 -1.22
CA GLY A 40 -17.09 -0.72 -0.53
C GLY A 40 -17.86 -1.19 0.71
N GLY A 41 -17.63 -0.49 1.82
CA GLY A 41 -18.57 -0.55 2.94
C GLY A 41 -19.93 -0.12 2.41
N SER A 42 -20.95 -0.92 2.73
CA SER A 42 -22.36 -0.60 2.59
C SER A 42 -22.59 0.90 2.79
N THR A 43 -23.06 1.59 1.75
CA THR A 43 -23.74 2.87 1.92
C THR A 43 -24.96 2.60 2.79
N ASN A 44 -25.03 3.26 3.95
CA ASN A 44 -26.26 3.40 4.72
C ASN A 44 -26.72 4.84 4.58
#